data_AF-A0A2L0CWU5-F1
#
_entry.id   AF-A0A2L0CWU5-F1
#
_cell.length_a   1.000
_cell.length_b   1.000
_cell.length_c   1.000
_cell.angle_alpha   90.00
_cell.angle_beta   90.00
_cell.angle_gamma   90.00
#
_symmetry.space_group_name_H-M   'P 1'
#
loop_
_entity.id
_entity.type
_entity.pdbx_description
1 polymer ?
#
loop_
_entity_poly.entity_id
_entity_poly.type
_entity_poly.pdbx_seq_one_letter_code
_entity_poly.pdbx_strand_id
1 'polypeptide(L)'
;FKHPERPIVFLSACYFLVSMGYLVRVMLGHKEVACDDEIIRYSSTGTNACTLVFLLVYYFGMASSIWWVVLSFTWFLAAGLKWGNEAIANYSHYFHLSAWMIPTIQTVSVLLSGAVDGDPISGICYVGNMNMDNLRVFVLAPLLCYLVLGTTFLFAGFVSLFRIRNVIKKQGGDGGSKADKLEKLMIRIGIFSVLYTVPATIVIGCYLYECAFHDEWLKHLACPCMNSVLSGGRPKEGPLYSVVMLKYFMALAVVITSGVWIWRGK
;
A
#
# COMPACT_ATOMS: atom_id res chain seq x y z
N PHE A 1 -13.49 9.62 16.86
CA PHE A 1 -12.92 10.24 15.67
C PHE A 1 -14.03 10.65 14.73
N LYS A 2 -14.11 11.94 14.34
CA LYS A 2 -15.04 12.44 13.31
C LYS A 2 -14.26 12.59 12.00
N HIS A 3 -14.94 12.64 10.84
CA HIS A 3 -14.27 13.10 9.61
C HIS A 3 -13.66 14.48 9.88
N PRO A 4 -12.40 14.74 9.46
CA PRO A 4 -11.58 14.03 8.47
C PRO A 4 -10.60 12.97 8.99
N GLU A 5 -10.54 12.67 10.30
CA GLU A 5 -9.56 11.72 10.87
C GLU A 5 -9.97 10.25 10.72
N ARG A 6 -11.25 10.00 10.43
CA ARG A 6 -11.84 8.65 10.37
C ARG A 6 -11.11 7.69 9.40
N PRO A 7 -10.67 8.11 8.19
CA PRO A 7 -9.89 7.25 7.29
C PRO A 7 -8.58 6.72 7.90
N ILE A 8 -7.93 7.47 8.79
CA ILE A 8 -6.67 7.05 9.43
C ILE A 8 -6.89 5.81 10.31
N VAL A 9 -8.06 5.71 10.95
CA VAL A 9 -8.43 4.54 11.76
C VAL A 9 -8.57 3.29 10.89
N PHE A 10 -9.24 3.40 9.74
CA PHE A 10 -9.40 2.28 8.81
C PHE A 10 -8.08 1.88 8.16
N LEU A 11 -7.25 2.85 7.80
CA LEU A 11 -5.89 2.61 7.31
C LEU A 11 -5.07 1.82 8.35
N SER A 12 -5.09 2.24 9.61
CA SER A 12 -4.42 1.52 10.71
C SER A 12 -4.95 0.09 10.87
N ALA A 13 -6.27 -0.10 10.81
CA ALA A 13 -6.88 -1.42 10.91
C ALA A 13 -6.49 -2.34 9.73
N CYS A 14 -6.40 -1.79 8.51
CA CYS A 14 -5.93 -2.54 7.35
C CYS A 14 -4.50 -3.03 7.56
N TYR A 15 -3.58 -2.15 7.97
CA TYR A 15 -2.20 -2.56 8.20
C TYR A 15 -2.01 -3.51 9.39
N PHE A 16 -2.88 -3.45 10.39
CA PHE A 16 -2.91 -4.45 11.46
C PHE A 16 -3.21 -5.84 10.88
N LEU A 17 -4.19 -5.95 9.98
CA LEU A 17 -4.54 -7.21 9.33
C LEU A 17 -3.48 -7.68 8.32
N VAL A 18 -2.82 -6.75 7.62
CA VAL A 18 -1.63 -7.07 6.80
C VAL A 18 -0.53 -7.66 7.68
N SER A 19 -0.24 -7.04 8.83
CA SER A 19 0.73 -7.57 9.80
C SER A 19 0.35 -8.96 10.30
N MET A 20 -0.95 -9.21 10.52
CA MET A 20 -1.45 -10.54 10.88
C MET A 20 -1.15 -11.59 9.81
N GLY A 21 -1.25 -11.24 8.53
CA GLY A 21 -0.86 -12.13 7.43
C GLY A 21 0.60 -12.57 7.50
N TYR A 22 1.52 -11.64 7.79
CA TYR A 22 2.93 -11.96 8.01
C TYR A 22 3.15 -12.81 9.28
N LEU A 23 2.37 -12.59 10.35
CA LEU A 23 2.43 -13.39 11.57
C LEU A 23 1.92 -14.82 11.37
N VAL A 24 0.86 -15.03 10.57
CA VAL A 24 0.36 -16.37 10.23
C VAL A 24 1.47 -17.21 9.59
N ARG A 25 2.24 -16.61 8.66
CA ARG A 25 3.44 -17.25 8.08
C ARG A 25 4.48 -17.63 9.13
N VAL A 26 4.67 -16.82 10.17
CA VAL A 26 5.63 -17.11 11.25
C VAL A 26 5.13 -18.27 12.13
N MET A 27 3.82 -18.35 12.39
CA MET A 27 3.22 -19.36 13.26
C MET A 27 3.10 -20.74 12.59
N LEU A 28 2.65 -20.77 11.33
CA LEU A 28 2.44 -22.02 10.58
C LEU A 28 3.71 -22.52 9.89
N GLY A 29 4.65 -21.61 9.60
CA GLY A 29 5.90 -21.91 8.92
C GLY A 29 5.84 -21.70 7.41
N HIS A 30 7.02 -21.50 6.82
CA HIS A 30 7.19 -21.21 5.39
C HIS A 30 6.64 -22.34 4.49
N LYS A 31 6.97 -23.61 4.80
CA LYS A 31 6.57 -24.76 3.98
C LYS A 31 5.05 -24.92 3.90
N GLU A 32 4.36 -24.81 5.04
CA GLU A 32 2.90 -24.98 5.10
C GLU A 32 2.13 -23.89 4.35
N VAL A 33 2.66 -22.65 4.34
CA VAL A 33 1.97 -21.52 3.71
C VAL A 33 2.29 -21.41 2.23
N ALA A 34 3.56 -21.51 1.83
CA ALA A 34 4.00 -21.14 0.49
C ALA A 34 4.38 -22.31 -0.42
N CYS A 35 4.47 -23.55 0.08
CA CYS A 35 4.91 -24.71 -0.70
C CYS A 35 3.79 -25.75 -0.90
N ASP A 36 3.89 -26.50 -2.00
CA ASP A 36 3.31 -27.83 -2.17
C ASP A 36 4.45 -28.84 -2.01
N ASP A 37 4.55 -29.45 -0.82
CA ASP A 37 5.67 -30.32 -0.42
C ASP A 37 7.05 -29.62 -0.54
N GLU A 38 7.84 -30.01 -1.55
CA GLU A 38 9.20 -29.50 -1.80
C GLU A 38 9.23 -28.44 -2.93
N ILE A 39 8.09 -28.13 -3.56
CA ILE A 39 7.99 -27.11 -4.61
C ILE A 39 7.21 -25.89 -4.13
N ILE A 40 7.54 -24.70 -4.67
CA ILE A 40 6.75 -23.50 -4.37
C ILE A 40 5.35 -23.63 -4.96
N ARG A 41 4.35 -23.09 -4.28
CA ARG A 41 2.97 -23.10 -4.75
C ARG A 41 2.80 -22.14 -5.92
N TYR A 42 2.55 -22.64 -7.12
CA TYR A 42 2.34 -21.81 -8.32
C TYR A 42 0.89 -21.35 -8.51
N SER A 43 -0.06 -22.05 -7.89
CA SER A 43 -1.48 -21.70 -7.93
C SER A 43 -2.16 -22.19 -6.65
N SER A 44 -2.81 -21.29 -5.94
CA SER A 44 -3.67 -21.62 -4.80
C SER A 44 -5.14 -21.43 -5.17
N THR A 45 -5.89 -22.52 -5.13
CA THR A 45 -7.35 -22.52 -5.29
C THR A 45 -8.01 -23.10 -4.05
N GLY A 46 -9.05 -22.43 -3.54
CA GLY A 46 -9.81 -22.90 -2.38
C GLY A 46 -9.32 -22.37 -1.03
N THR A 47 -9.82 -22.96 0.04
CA THR A 47 -9.59 -22.51 1.43
C THR A 47 -8.40 -23.22 2.03
N ASN A 48 -7.26 -22.54 2.11
CA ASN A 48 -6.03 -23.02 2.74
C ASN A 48 -5.25 -21.86 3.39
N ALA A 49 -4.14 -22.17 4.05
CA ALA A 49 -3.31 -21.17 4.73
C ALA A 49 -2.75 -20.12 3.75
N CYS A 50 -2.36 -20.54 2.54
CA CYS A 50 -1.90 -19.66 1.46
C CYS A 50 -2.97 -18.62 1.09
N THR A 51 -4.20 -19.05 0.81
CA THR A 51 -5.33 -18.17 0.48
C THR A 51 -5.66 -17.24 1.66
N LEU A 52 -5.59 -17.71 2.91
CA LEU A 52 -5.80 -16.86 4.08
C LEU A 52 -4.75 -15.74 4.17
N VAL A 53 -3.47 -16.08 4.00
CA VAL A 53 -2.38 -15.10 4.01
C VAL A 53 -2.52 -14.11 2.85
N PHE A 54 -2.83 -14.60 1.65
CA PHE A 54 -3.14 -13.75 0.50
C PHE A 54 -4.28 -12.77 0.81
N LEU A 55 -5.39 -13.24 1.38
CA LEU A 55 -6.51 -12.37 1.76
C LEU A 55 -6.07 -11.31 2.79
N LEU A 56 -5.32 -11.70 3.82
CA LEU A 56 -4.84 -10.77 4.84
C LEU A 56 -3.90 -9.70 4.28
N VAL A 57 -3.00 -10.07 3.36
CA VAL A 57 -1.99 -9.15 2.83
C VAL A 57 -2.51 -8.34 1.64
N TYR A 58 -3.13 -8.99 0.65
CA TYR A 58 -3.57 -8.35 -0.59
C TYR A 58 -4.83 -7.50 -0.41
N TYR A 59 -5.91 -8.07 0.14
CA TYR A 59 -7.17 -7.33 0.26
C TYR A 59 -7.01 -6.10 1.15
N PHE A 60 -6.42 -6.26 2.34
CA PHE A 60 -6.21 -5.14 3.25
C PHE A 60 -5.11 -4.19 2.77
N GLY A 61 -4.11 -4.67 2.03
CA GLY A 61 -3.13 -3.81 1.34
C GLY A 61 -3.80 -2.88 0.32
N MET A 62 -4.65 -3.43 -0.55
CA MET A 62 -5.41 -2.65 -1.54
C MET A 62 -6.41 -1.71 -0.87
N ALA A 63 -7.14 -2.18 0.14
CA ALA A 63 -8.05 -1.35 0.92
C ALA A 63 -7.32 -0.18 1.60
N SER A 64 -6.13 -0.41 2.15
CA SER A 64 -5.32 0.65 2.77
C SER A 64 -4.94 1.75 1.77
N SER A 65 -4.61 1.37 0.53
CA SER A 65 -4.26 2.30 -0.54
C SER A 65 -5.45 3.18 -0.92
N ILE A 66 -6.65 2.60 -1.01
CA ILE A 66 -7.87 3.38 -1.28
C ILE A 66 -8.24 4.28 -0.10
N TRP A 67 -8.08 3.80 1.14
CA TRP A 67 -8.27 4.65 2.32
C TRP A 67 -7.33 5.86 2.34
N TRP A 68 -6.10 5.70 1.85
CA TRP A 68 -5.18 6.83 1.65
C TRP A 68 -5.66 7.79 0.54
N VAL A 69 -6.20 7.28 -0.58
CA VAL A 69 -6.81 8.14 -1.61
C VAL A 69 -8.01 8.91 -1.04
N VAL A 70 -8.88 8.25 -0.27
CA VAL A 70 -10.02 8.89 0.43
C VAL A 70 -9.53 9.95 1.43
N LEU A 71 -8.46 9.67 2.18
CA LEU A 71 -7.85 10.64 3.09
C LEU A 71 -7.36 11.87 2.31
N SER A 72 -6.64 11.66 1.22
CA SER A 72 -6.12 12.74 0.35
C SER A 72 -7.25 13.56 -0.28
N PHE A 73 -8.31 12.90 -0.74
CA PHE A 73 -9.49 13.55 -1.31
C PHE A 73 -10.25 14.37 -0.27
N THR A 74 -10.56 13.79 0.88
CA THR A 74 -11.27 14.50 1.95
C THR A 74 -10.45 15.66 2.52
N TRP A 75 -9.12 15.51 2.57
CA TRP A 75 -8.21 16.60 2.89
C TRP A 75 -8.27 17.73 1.86
N PHE A 76 -8.26 17.41 0.57
CA PHE A 76 -8.45 18.40 -0.50
C PHE A 76 -9.81 19.11 -0.41
N LEU A 77 -10.91 18.39 -0.15
CA LEU A 77 -12.23 19.00 0.03
C LEU A 77 -12.25 19.99 1.19
N ALA A 78 -11.63 19.62 2.32
CA ALA A 78 -11.52 20.49 3.47
C ALA A 78 -10.61 21.71 3.19
N ALA A 79 -9.45 21.49 2.57
CA ALA A 79 -8.40 22.48 2.35
C ALA A 79 -8.67 23.44 1.19
N GLY A 80 -9.08 22.91 0.05
CA GLY A 80 -9.32 23.65 -1.17
C GLY A 80 -10.74 24.17 -1.29
N LEU A 81 -11.73 23.32 -1.01
CA LEU A 81 -13.13 23.68 -1.18
C LEU A 81 -13.80 24.16 0.11
N LYS A 82 -13.06 24.18 1.24
CA LYS A 82 -13.54 24.61 2.56
C LYS A 82 -14.81 23.87 3.01
N TRP A 83 -14.96 22.61 2.59
CA TRP A 83 -16.10 21.80 3.01
C TRP A 83 -16.11 21.59 4.52
N GLY A 84 -17.26 21.78 5.14
CA GLY A 84 -17.46 21.49 6.57
C GLY A 84 -17.42 19.99 6.85
N ASN A 85 -17.07 19.62 8.08
CA ASN A 85 -17.00 18.21 8.51
C ASN A 85 -18.34 17.46 8.34
N GLU A 86 -19.46 18.16 8.48
CA GLU A 86 -20.81 17.62 8.31
C GLU A 86 -21.11 17.28 6.84
N ALA A 87 -20.71 18.16 5.91
CA ALA A 87 -20.83 17.90 4.48
C ALA A 87 -20.03 16.65 4.09
N ILE A 88 -18.77 16.52 4.55
CA ILE A 88 -17.95 15.33 4.29
C ILE A 88 -18.57 14.07 4.92
N ALA A 89 -19.12 14.18 6.12
CA ALA A 89 -19.76 13.05 6.80
C ALA A 89 -21.00 12.52 6.07
N ASN A 90 -21.77 13.39 5.41
CA ASN A 90 -22.93 13.00 4.61
C ASN A 90 -22.54 12.10 3.42
N TYR A 91 -21.33 12.24 2.86
CA TYR A 91 -20.81 11.38 1.78
C TYR A 91 -20.04 10.15 2.28
N SER A 92 -19.97 9.93 3.59
CA SER A 92 -19.14 8.84 4.17
C SER A 92 -19.49 7.45 3.66
N HIS A 93 -20.76 7.18 3.35
CA HIS A 93 -21.22 5.90 2.82
C HIS A 93 -20.61 5.60 1.45
N TYR A 94 -20.43 6.60 0.57
CA TYR A 94 -19.74 6.41 -0.72
C TYR A 94 -18.26 6.09 -0.54
N PHE A 95 -17.59 6.76 0.40
CA PHE A 95 -16.18 6.47 0.69
C PHE A 95 -16.01 5.03 1.18
N HIS A 96 -16.85 4.60 2.11
CA HIS A 96 -16.87 3.22 2.60
C HIS A 96 -17.15 2.21 1.49
N LEU A 97 -18.15 2.48 0.65
CA LEU A 97 -18.48 1.61 -0.47
C LEU A 97 -17.28 1.45 -1.40
N SER A 98 -16.63 2.54 -1.81
CA SER A 98 -15.45 2.48 -2.68
C SER A 98 -14.28 1.74 -2.05
N ALA A 99 -13.99 2.01 -0.76
CA ALA A 99 -12.82 1.47 -0.07
C ALA A 99 -12.91 -0.04 0.19
N TRP A 100 -14.11 -0.61 0.22
CA TRP A 100 -14.31 -2.04 0.44
C TRP A 100 -14.69 -2.81 -0.82
N MET A 101 -15.49 -2.22 -1.71
CA MET A 101 -15.93 -2.91 -2.93
C MET A 101 -14.82 -3.05 -3.95
N ILE A 102 -13.99 -2.01 -4.15
CA ILE A 102 -12.93 -2.07 -5.16
C ILE A 102 -11.91 -3.17 -4.81
N PRO A 103 -11.37 -3.27 -3.57
CA PRO A 103 -10.49 -4.38 -3.21
C PRO A 103 -11.19 -5.73 -3.28
N THR A 104 -12.49 -5.80 -2.96
CA THR A 104 -13.27 -7.05 -3.09
C THR A 104 -13.26 -7.53 -4.54
N ILE A 105 -13.58 -6.66 -5.49
CA ILE A 105 -13.59 -6.99 -6.92
C ILE A 105 -12.19 -7.40 -7.39
N GLN A 106 -11.15 -6.67 -6.98
CA GLN A 106 -9.75 -7.02 -7.29
C GLN A 106 -9.37 -8.40 -6.76
N THR A 107 -9.65 -8.68 -5.49
CA THR A 107 -9.35 -9.96 -4.84
C THR A 107 -10.09 -11.11 -5.50
N VAL A 108 -11.39 -10.95 -5.78
CA VAL A 108 -12.17 -11.98 -6.48
C VAL A 108 -11.61 -12.23 -7.87
N SER A 109 -11.21 -11.19 -8.61
CA SER A 109 -10.60 -11.33 -9.94
C SER A 109 -9.30 -12.15 -9.88
N VAL A 110 -8.44 -11.88 -8.90
CA VAL A 110 -7.20 -12.64 -8.67
C VAL A 110 -7.52 -14.11 -8.35
N LEU A 111 -8.46 -14.38 -7.45
CA LEU A 111 -8.83 -15.75 -7.08
C LEU A 111 -9.42 -16.53 -8.27
N LEU A 112 -10.28 -15.90 -9.08
CA LEU A 112 -10.86 -16.53 -10.27
C LEU A 112 -9.81 -16.83 -11.35
N SER A 113 -8.76 -16.02 -11.42
CA SER A 113 -7.64 -16.27 -12.35
C SER A 113 -6.65 -17.34 -11.87
N GLY A 114 -6.79 -17.86 -10.64
CA GLY A 114 -5.81 -18.80 -10.07
C GLY A 114 -4.41 -18.20 -9.92
N ALA A 115 -4.31 -16.87 -9.84
CA ALA A 115 -3.04 -16.14 -9.90
C ALA A 115 -2.32 -16.00 -8.55
N VAL A 116 -2.83 -16.66 -7.50
CA VAL A 116 -2.22 -16.64 -6.16
C VAL A 116 -1.10 -17.66 -6.11
N ASP A 117 0.11 -17.19 -5.86
CA ASP A 117 1.34 -17.98 -5.80
C ASP A 117 2.12 -17.69 -4.50
N GLY A 118 2.96 -18.66 -4.12
CA GLY A 118 3.86 -18.57 -2.98
C GLY A 118 5.11 -17.76 -3.34
N ASP A 119 5.57 -16.95 -2.39
CA ASP A 119 6.84 -16.23 -2.50
C ASP A 119 7.97 -17.06 -1.88
N PRO A 120 8.99 -17.46 -2.67
CA PRO A 120 10.10 -18.28 -2.18
C PRO A 120 11.00 -17.57 -1.15
N ILE A 121 10.98 -16.24 -1.09
CA ILE A 121 11.85 -15.47 -0.17
C ILE A 121 11.11 -15.21 1.14
N SER A 122 9.91 -14.64 1.07
CA SER A 122 9.18 -14.26 2.28
C SER A 122 8.37 -15.41 2.88
N GLY A 123 7.94 -16.40 2.08
CA GLY A 123 7.06 -17.48 2.52
C GLY A 123 5.61 -17.07 2.75
N ILE A 124 5.20 -15.92 2.22
CA ILE A 124 3.77 -15.57 2.15
C ILE A 124 3.21 -15.95 0.78
N CYS A 125 1.89 -15.99 0.68
CA CYS A 125 1.22 -16.06 -0.60
C CYS A 125 0.75 -14.68 -1.04
N TYR A 126 1.00 -14.36 -2.30
CA TYR A 126 0.61 -13.11 -2.93
C TYR A 126 0.23 -13.36 -4.39
N VAL A 127 -0.03 -12.32 -5.16
CA VAL A 127 -0.27 -12.44 -6.60
C VAL A 127 0.94 -11.94 -7.37
N GLY A 128 1.37 -12.71 -8.36
CA GLY A 128 2.43 -12.32 -9.28
C GLY A 128 3.84 -12.43 -8.70
N ASN A 129 4.07 -13.34 -7.75
CA ASN A 129 5.44 -13.66 -7.33
C ASN A 129 6.20 -14.41 -8.42
N MET A 130 5.53 -15.33 -9.12
CA MET A 130 6.12 -16.17 -10.18
C MET A 130 5.69 -15.75 -11.58
N ASN A 131 4.64 -14.93 -11.71
CA ASN A 131 4.14 -14.44 -12.99
C ASN A 131 4.08 -12.89 -13.02
N MET A 132 4.97 -12.29 -13.81
CA MET A 132 5.10 -10.83 -13.89
C MET A 132 3.93 -10.14 -14.60
N ASP A 133 3.18 -10.85 -15.44
CA ASP A 133 1.96 -10.30 -16.06
C ASP A 133 0.87 -10.11 -15.00
N ASN A 134 0.70 -11.09 -14.11
CA ASN A 134 -0.20 -10.99 -12.97
C ASN A 134 0.24 -9.86 -12.02
N LEU A 135 1.54 -9.71 -11.77
CA LEU A 135 2.08 -8.60 -10.96
C LEU A 135 1.72 -7.24 -11.58
N ARG A 136 1.92 -7.09 -12.90
CA ARG A 136 1.62 -5.83 -13.61
C ARG A 136 0.14 -5.47 -13.52
N VAL A 137 -0.74 -6.43 -13.80
CA VAL A 137 -2.19 -6.20 -13.91
C VAL A 137 -2.84 -6.03 -12.53
N PHE A 138 -2.54 -6.91 -11.58
CA PHE A 138 -3.26 -6.95 -10.31
C PHE A 138 -2.64 -6.09 -9.21
N VAL A 139 -1.33 -5.80 -9.29
CA VAL A 139 -0.63 -5.05 -8.24
C VAL A 139 -0.19 -3.69 -8.74
N LEU A 140 0.65 -3.66 -9.77
CA LEU A 140 1.33 -2.44 -10.19
C LEU A 140 0.36 -1.41 -10.79
N ALA A 141 -0.50 -1.82 -11.72
CA ALA A 141 -1.45 -0.90 -12.36
C ALA A 141 -2.44 -0.25 -11.36
N PRO A 142 -3.07 -1.01 -10.43
CA PRO A 142 -3.90 -0.41 -9.39
C PRO A 142 -3.14 0.53 -8.45
N LEU A 143 -1.95 0.12 -7.97
CA LEU A 143 -1.16 0.95 -7.06
C LEU A 143 -0.69 2.26 -7.72
N LEU A 144 -0.29 2.22 -8.99
CA LEU A 144 0.03 3.42 -9.76
C LEU A 144 -1.19 4.33 -9.94
N CYS A 145 -2.35 3.77 -10.26
CA CYS A 145 -3.59 4.53 -10.38
C CYS A 145 -3.94 5.23 -9.06
N TYR A 146 -3.90 4.50 -7.94
CA TYR A 146 -4.16 5.05 -6.62
C TYR A 146 -3.15 6.14 -6.27
N LEU A 147 -1.86 5.90 -6.49
CA LEU A 147 -0.79 6.87 -6.22
C LEU A 147 -1.00 8.17 -7.00
N VAL A 148 -1.27 8.08 -8.31
CA VAL A 148 -1.50 9.26 -9.16
C VAL A 148 -2.74 10.04 -8.70
N LEU A 149 -3.84 9.35 -8.40
CA LEU A 149 -5.06 9.99 -7.90
C LEU A 149 -4.83 10.70 -6.57
N GLY A 150 -4.25 10.00 -5.59
CA GLY A 150 -4.01 10.56 -4.26
C GLY A 150 -3.01 11.72 -4.28
N THR A 151 -1.90 11.60 -5.01
CA THR A 151 -0.91 12.67 -5.16
C THR A 151 -1.49 13.90 -5.86
N THR A 152 -2.38 13.72 -6.85
CA THR A 152 -3.09 14.83 -7.49
C THR A 152 -3.95 15.60 -6.49
N PHE A 153 -4.71 14.91 -5.63
CA PHE A 153 -5.48 15.56 -4.58
C PHE A 153 -4.59 16.26 -3.53
N LEU A 154 -3.48 15.63 -3.13
CA LEU A 154 -2.52 16.26 -2.20
C LEU A 154 -1.90 17.52 -2.79
N PHE A 155 -1.52 17.49 -4.06
CA PHE A 155 -0.96 18.66 -4.72
C PHE A 155 -2.01 19.79 -4.82
N ALA A 156 -3.23 19.48 -5.25
CA ALA A 156 -4.32 20.45 -5.35
C ALA A 156 -4.67 21.07 -3.98
N GLY A 157 -4.71 20.27 -2.91
CA GLY A 157 -4.97 20.77 -1.56
C GLY A 157 -3.82 21.62 -1.02
N PHE A 158 -2.56 21.26 -1.32
CA PHE A 158 -1.39 22.04 -0.93
C PHE A 158 -1.43 23.42 -1.60
N VAL A 159 -1.57 23.47 -2.93
CA VAL A 159 -1.71 24.72 -3.69
C VAL A 159 -2.82 25.62 -3.13
N SER A 160 -3.95 25.02 -2.77
CA SER A 160 -5.09 25.76 -2.20
C SER A 160 -4.78 26.36 -0.82
N LEU A 161 -4.10 25.61 0.06
CA LEU A 161 -3.67 26.11 1.38
C LEU A 161 -2.68 27.27 1.25
N PHE A 162 -1.70 27.19 0.34
CA PHE A 162 -0.74 28.28 0.12
C PHE A 162 -1.42 29.53 -0.40
N ARG A 163 -2.38 29.39 -1.33
CA ARG A 163 -3.15 30.54 -1.85
C ARG A 163 -3.89 31.24 -0.71
N ILE A 164 -4.57 30.49 0.17
CA ILE A 164 -5.32 31.05 1.30
C ILE A 164 -4.38 31.73 2.31
N ARG A 165 -3.29 31.07 2.71
CA ARG A 165 -2.32 31.62 3.67
C ARG A 165 -1.65 32.89 3.16
N ASN A 166 -1.30 32.95 1.87
CA ASN A 166 -0.71 34.15 1.27
C ASN A 166 -1.68 35.35 1.25
N VAL A 167 -2.99 35.11 1.08
CA VAL A 167 -4.00 36.18 1.13
C VAL A 167 -4.24 36.65 2.56
N ILE A 168 -4.37 35.73 3.53
CA ILE A 168 -4.61 36.08 4.94
C ILE A 168 -3.41 36.81 5.54
N LYS A 169 -2.18 36.38 5.25
CA LYS A 169 -0.95 37.04 5.71
C LYS A 169 -0.80 38.47 5.16
N LYS A 170 -1.37 38.75 3.98
CA LYS A 170 -1.42 40.10 3.40
C LYS A 170 -2.50 41.00 4.01
N GLN A 171 -3.53 40.42 4.64
CA GLN A 171 -4.66 41.16 5.22
C GLN A 171 -4.56 41.39 6.74
N GLY A 172 -3.44 41.02 7.38
CA GLY A 172 -3.22 41.26 8.82
C GLY A 172 -4.21 40.53 9.74
N GLY A 173 -4.87 39.47 9.25
CA GLY A 173 -6.02 38.86 9.91
C GLY A 173 -5.67 38.00 11.12
N ASP A 174 -6.02 38.49 12.30
CA ASP A 174 -6.10 37.74 13.56
C ASP A 174 -7.25 36.72 13.48
N GLY A 175 -6.94 35.52 12.98
CA GLY A 175 -7.88 34.42 12.82
C GLY A 175 -8.17 33.75 14.16
N GLY A 176 -9.37 33.95 14.70
CA GLY A 176 -9.79 33.44 16.02
C GLY A 176 -9.47 31.96 16.28
N SER A 177 -9.28 31.61 17.56
CA SER A 177 -8.65 30.35 18.02
C SER A 177 -9.24 29.03 17.49
N LYS A 178 -10.47 29.03 16.95
CA LYS A 178 -11.10 27.85 16.32
C LYS A 178 -10.58 27.60 14.89
N ALA A 179 -10.30 28.66 14.12
CA ALA A 179 -9.77 28.53 12.76
C ALA A 179 -8.31 28.03 12.78
N ASP A 180 -7.49 28.55 13.70
CA ASP A 180 -6.11 28.11 13.91
C ASP A 180 -6.02 26.61 14.31
N LYS A 181 -6.97 26.12 15.14
CA LYS A 181 -7.05 24.68 15.47
C LYS A 181 -7.37 23.81 14.25
N LEU A 182 -8.30 24.25 13.40
CA LEU A 182 -8.66 23.53 12.18
C LEU A 182 -7.50 23.52 11.17
N GLU A 183 -6.81 24.66 11.00
CA GLU A 183 -5.63 24.77 10.15
C GLU A 183 -4.50 23.83 10.63
N LYS A 184 -4.19 23.83 11.94
CA LYS A 184 -3.20 22.91 12.52
C LYS A 184 -3.56 21.45 12.29
N LEU A 185 -4.83 21.07 12.45
CA LEU A 185 -5.30 19.71 12.18
C LEU A 185 -5.09 19.33 10.71
N MET A 186 -5.41 20.24 9.79
CA MET A 186 -5.28 20.00 8.35
C MET A 186 -3.82 19.90 7.90
N ILE A 187 -2.93 20.76 8.41
CA ILE A 187 -1.49 20.65 8.16
C ILE A 187 -0.98 19.29 8.62
N ARG A 188 -1.41 18.85 9.82
CA ARG A 188 -1.02 17.56 10.39
C ARG A 188 -1.45 16.42 9.46
N ILE A 189 -2.71 16.41 9.01
CA ILE A 189 -3.24 15.35 8.10
C ILE A 189 -2.49 15.36 6.75
N GLY A 190 -2.14 16.55 6.25
CA GLY A 190 -1.34 16.70 5.04
C GLY A 190 0.05 16.07 5.19
N ILE A 191 0.75 16.34 6.30
CA ILE A 191 2.06 15.74 6.60
C ILE A 191 1.94 14.21 6.66
N PHE A 192 0.93 13.68 7.35
CA PHE A 192 0.71 12.23 7.43
C PHE A 192 0.50 11.61 6.04
N SER A 193 -0.27 12.27 5.16
CA SER A 193 -0.55 11.78 3.81
C SER A 193 0.70 11.81 2.91
N VAL A 194 1.56 12.82 3.06
CA VAL A 194 2.87 12.88 2.36
C VAL A 194 3.82 11.81 2.88
N LEU A 195 3.87 11.59 4.20
CA LEU A 195 4.68 10.54 4.81
C LEU A 195 4.26 9.14 4.34
N TYR A 196 2.97 8.91 4.07
CA TYR A 196 2.49 7.66 3.45
C TYR A 196 2.96 7.50 2.00
N THR A 197 3.02 8.61 1.25
CA THR A 197 3.39 8.60 -0.17
C THR A 197 4.80 8.03 -0.37
N VAL A 198 5.73 8.34 0.54
CA VAL A 198 7.13 7.91 0.42
C VAL A 198 7.27 6.37 0.45
N PRO A 199 6.82 5.63 1.48
CA PRO A 199 6.85 4.16 1.44
C PRO A 199 6.09 3.56 0.26
N ALA A 200 4.93 4.12 -0.12
CA ALA A 200 4.15 3.63 -1.25
C ALA A 200 4.93 3.73 -2.58
N THR A 201 5.59 4.86 -2.83
CA THR A 201 6.44 5.05 -4.03
C THR A 201 7.64 4.10 -4.05
N ILE A 202 8.27 3.85 -2.89
CA ILE A 202 9.39 2.92 -2.78
C ILE A 202 8.93 1.49 -3.07
N VAL A 203 7.80 1.05 -2.51
CA VAL A 203 7.22 -0.28 -2.77
C VAL A 203 6.90 -0.46 -4.26
N ILE A 204 6.31 0.56 -4.91
CA ILE A 204 6.07 0.53 -6.37
C ILE A 204 7.40 0.44 -7.13
N GLY A 205 8.44 1.17 -6.71
CA GLY A 205 9.78 1.08 -7.27
C GLY A 205 10.39 -0.33 -7.15
N CYS A 206 10.21 -0.98 -5.99
CA CYS A 206 10.60 -2.38 -5.80
C CYS A 206 9.84 -3.32 -6.75
N TYR A 207 8.53 -3.13 -6.93
CA TYR A 207 7.76 -3.94 -7.89
C TYR A 207 8.16 -3.68 -9.34
N LEU A 208 8.51 -2.45 -9.72
CA LEU A 208 9.04 -2.16 -11.06
C LEU A 208 10.39 -2.83 -11.29
N TYR A 209 11.27 -2.82 -10.28
CA TYR A 209 12.53 -3.55 -10.30
C TYR A 209 12.29 -5.06 -10.47
N GLU A 210 11.39 -5.63 -9.67
CA GLU A 210 11.00 -7.05 -9.81
C GLU A 210 10.48 -7.33 -11.22
N CYS A 211 9.53 -6.53 -11.71
CA CYS A 211 8.97 -6.71 -13.03
C CYS A 211 10.00 -6.64 -14.17
N ALA A 212 11.04 -5.80 -14.04
CA ALA A 212 12.07 -5.62 -15.07
C ALA A 212 13.13 -6.72 -15.08
N PHE A 213 13.52 -7.22 -13.91
CA PHE A 213 14.67 -8.12 -13.76
C PHE A 213 14.30 -9.56 -13.39
N HIS A 214 13.01 -9.85 -13.13
CA HIS A 214 12.58 -11.17 -12.66
C HIS A 214 12.96 -12.31 -13.59
N ASP A 215 12.70 -12.15 -14.88
CA ASP A 215 12.99 -13.20 -15.86
C ASP A 215 14.50 -13.47 -16.00
N GLU A 216 15.34 -12.46 -15.77
CA GLU A 216 16.79 -12.58 -15.88
C GLU A 216 17.35 -13.41 -14.72
N TRP A 217 17.01 -13.05 -13.47
CA TRP A 217 17.49 -13.83 -12.32
C TRP A 217 16.90 -15.23 -12.28
N LEU A 218 15.64 -15.42 -12.70
CA LEU A 218 14.98 -16.72 -12.64
C LEU A 218 15.62 -17.70 -13.62
N LYS A 219 15.97 -17.24 -14.83
CA LYS A 219 16.74 -18.03 -15.82
C LYS A 219 18.07 -18.50 -15.25
N HIS A 220 18.79 -17.64 -14.54
CA HIS A 220 20.08 -17.99 -13.94
C HIS A 220 19.95 -18.98 -12.78
N LEU A 221 18.89 -18.87 -11.96
CA LEU A 221 18.63 -19.76 -10.83
C LEU A 221 18.12 -21.13 -11.27
N ALA A 222 17.24 -21.18 -12.28
CA ALA A 222 16.59 -22.41 -12.72
C ALA A 222 17.49 -23.34 -13.55
N CYS A 223 18.55 -22.82 -14.19
CA CYS A 223 19.46 -23.60 -15.03
C CYS A 223 20.94 -23.35 -14.71
N PRO A 224 21.47 -23.97 -13.63
CA PRO A 224 22.88 -23.84 -13.23
C PRO A 224 23.87 -24.34 -14.30
N CYS A 225 23.45 -25.29 -15.14
CA CYS A 225 24.27 -25.92 -16.19
C CYS A 225 24.68 -24.94 -17.31
N MET A 226 23.89 -23.90 -17.58
CA MET A 226 24.22 -22.89 -18.60
C MET A 226 25.19 -21.83 -18.05
N ASN A 227 25.17 -21.60 -16.74
CA ASN A 227 26.05 -20.64 -16.07
C ASN A 227 27.50 -21.13 -15.95
N SER A 228 27.72 -22.44 -15.79
CA SER A 228 29.08 -22.99 -15.66
C SER A 228 29.87 -22.92 -16.98
N VAL A 229 29.19 -23.03 -18.13
CA VAL A 229 29.81 -23.06 -19.46
C VAL A 229 30.08 -21.64 -20.01
N LEU A 230 29.19 -20.67 -19.76
CA LEU A 230 29.28 -19.31 -20.33
C LEU A 230 30.03 -18.30 -19.45
N SER A 231 30.07 -18.47 -18.13
CA SER A 231 30.54 -17.41 -17.21
C SER A 231 31.93 -17.64 -16.60
N GLY A 232 32.68 -18.66 -17.07
CA GLY A 232 34.05 -18.91 -16.57
C GLY A 232 34.14 -19.04 -15.04
N GLY A 233 33.07 -19.54 -14.40
CA GLY A 233 33.00 -19.71 -12.95
C GLY A 233 32.57 -18.50 -12.12
N ARG A 234 32.17 -17.36 -12.72
CA ARG A 234 31.57 -16.24 -11.97
C ARG A 234 30.05 -16.38 -11.87
N PRO A 235 29.46 -16.52 -10.66
CA PRO A 235 28.01 -16.51 -10.51
C PRO A 235 27.46 -15.13 -10.90
N LYS A 236 26.56 -15.08 -11.89
CA LYS A 236 25.76 -13.87 -12.16
C LYS A 236 24.63 -13.76 -11.13
N GLU A 237 24.35 -12.51 -10.77
CA GLU A 237 23.71 -12.10 -9.53
C GLU A 237 22.22 -12.52 -9.47
N GLY A 238 21.82 -13.11 -8.35
CA GLY A 238 20.40 -13.30 -8.02
C GLY A 238 19.70 -11.96 -7.73
N PRO A 239 18.43 -11.96 -7.29
CA PRO A 239 17.77 -10.72 -6.94
C PRO A 239 18.57 -9.97 -5.85
N LEU A 240 18.66 -8.65 -5.97
CA LEU A 240 19.24 -7.80 -4.94
C LEU A 240 18.40 -7.95 -3.66
N TYR A 241 18.91 -8.76 -2.72
CA TYR A 241 18.22 -9.07 -1.48
C TYR A 241 17.84 -7.81 -0.68
N SER A 242 18.66 -6.76 -0.76
CA SER A 242 18.38 -5.46 -0.17
C SER A 242 17.08 -4.82 -0.71
N VAL A 243 16.82 -4.89 -2.02
CA VAL A 243 15.60 -4.34 -2.64
C VAL A 243 14.37 -5.12 -2.21
N VAL A 244 14.50 -6.45 -2.12
CA VAL A 244 13.43 -7.34 -1.68
C VAL A 244 13.08 -7.10 -0.19
N MET A 245 14.08 -6.98 0.68
CA MET A 245 13.86 -6.65 2.09
C MET A 245 13.28 -5.24 2.27
N LEU A 246 13.74 -4.28 1.46
CA LEU A 246 13.22 -2.90 1.45
C LEU A 246 11.73 -2.88 1.14
N LYS A 247 11.25 -3.70 0.19
CA LYS A 247 9.82 -3.84 -0.15
C LYS A 247 8.99 -4.16 1.08
N TYR A 248 9.31 -5.23 1.81
CA TYR A 248 8.54 -5.64 2.99
C TYR A 248 8.65 -4.63 4.14
N PHE A 249 9.85 -4.08 4.36
CA PHE A 249 10.07 -3.05 5.37
C PHE A 249 9.19 -1.82 5.09
N MET A 250 9.22 -1.30 3.86
CA MET A 250 8.43 -0.11 3.49
C MET A 250 6.93 -0.40 3.47
N ALA A 251 6.51 -1.62 3.08
CA ALA A 251 5.11 -2.03 3.17
C ALA A 251 4.57 -1.98 4.62
N LEU A 252 5.42 -2.26 5.62
CA LEU A 252 5.02 -2.24 7.04
C LEU A 252 5.34 -0.91 7.75
N ALA A 253 6.26 -0.10 7.22
CA ALA A 253 6.70 1.17 7.83
C ALA A 253 5.55 2.15 8.11
N VAL A 254 4.48 2.10 7.28
CA VAL A 254 3.29 2.93 7.45
C VAL A 254 2.59 2.69 8.80
N VAL A 255 2.66 1.47 9.36
CA VAL A 255 2.12 1.14 10.69
C VAL A 255 2.71 2.05 11.77
N ILE A 256 4.02 2.26 11.73
CA ILE A 256 4.76 3.03 12.75
C ILE A 256 4.29 4.48 12.73
N THR A 257 4.12 5.06 11.54
CA THR A 257 3.63 6.44 11.39
C THR A 257 2.21 6.63 11.92
N SER A 258 1.37 5.61 11.77
CA SER A 258 -0.02 5.59 12.24
C SER A 258 -0.09 5.49 13.77
N GLY A 259 0.79 4.70 14.39
CA GLY A 259 0.94 4.63 15.85
C GLY A 259 1.35 5.98 16.46
N VAL A 260 2.34 6.65 15.86
CA VAL A 260 2.79 7.99 16.29
C VAL A 260 1.69 9.04 16.14
N TRP A 261 0.80 8.89 15.16
CA TRP A 261 -0.35 9.78 15.00
C TRP A 261 -1.33 9.70 16.18
N ILE A 262 -1.64 8.49 16.64
CA ILE A 262 -2.61 8.25 17.72
C ILE A 262 -2.02 8.63 19.08
N TRP A 263 -0.69 8.54 19.25
CA TRP A 263 -0.02 8.71 20.55
C TRP A 263 0.11 10.16 21.05
N ARG A 264 -0.56 11.13 20.40
CA ARG A 264 -0.66 12.48 20.99
C ARG A 264 -1.71 12.48 22.10
N GLY A 265 -1.24 12.74 23.33
CA GLY A 265 -2.08 12.96 24.51
C GLY A 265 -3.18 13.97 24.21
N LYS A 266 -4.39 13.67 24.71
CA LYS A 266 -5.54 14.59 24.69
C LYS A 266 -5.21 15.89 25.39
#